data_AF-A0A535NLS0-F1
#
_entry.id   AF-A0A535NLS0-F1
#
_cell.length_a   1.000
_cell.length_b   1.000
_cell.length_c   1.000
_cell.angle_alpha   90.00
_cell.angle_beta   90.00
_cell.angle_gamma   90.00
#
_symmetry.space_group_name_H-M   'P 1'
#
loop_
_entity.id
_entity.type
_entity.pdbx_description
1 polymer ?
#
loop_
_entity_poly.entity_id
_entity_poly.type
_entity_poly.pdbx_seq_one_letter_code
_entity_poly.pdbx_strand_id
1 'polypeptide(L)'
;MARRSPRMRLKSADFPTFGRPTIATKGSAISRAWGLSAYGVPARTARRKLKPIIGTVSDGRVVLKENRIMMVSDEMGDIPAGNTSGLGLYFSDTRFLSAYEFRLNRLQPILLSASVDESYVATFQMVNPVLILDEGKRRIPQQSLSIRRSRFIYGGLHERIGIQNCGSEPVEIECALRIEADFRDMFDVRGYRLQLLGKMRPLEVGSQGLTFTYDGQDGLMRRTEVVVNRAPTTQHEGTLTWRFHLASKETVTLVIDVIPLIGQDEPMLSYLYDDALQALQASYRRWHEQTTRIRTDNAFLDRGLLRRSQMDLRILLEEFDSGLFPMAGIPWFSAPFGRDALITSIQTLMLNPEIARGTLRYLAQQPGHRLDPAREEEPGKILHEVRYGELANLKQIPHTPYYGSVDSTPLFLVCAVEMMDWLNDQDLFVELLPALLNALTWVDRYGDADHDGFVEYAERASGGVRNQGWKDS
;
A
#
# COMPACT_ATOMS: atom_id res chain seq x y z
N MET A 1 -50.44 29.52 -1.38
CA MET A 1 -49.72 30.43 -0.45
C MET A 1 -48.75 29.61 0.38
N ALA A 2 -47.47 29.56 0.00
CA ALA A 2 -46.44 28.79 0.68
C ALA A 2 -45.48 29.76 1.41
N ARG A 3 -45.37 29.63 2.74
CA ARG A 3 -44.46 30.44 3.56
C ARG A 3 -43.05 29.85 3.49
N ARG A 4 -42.08 30.67 3.04
CA ARG A 4 -40.65 30.38 3.05
C ARG A 4 -40.08 30.55 4.46
N SER A 5 -39.27 29.60 4.91
CA SER A 5 -38.42 29.68 6.10
C SER A 5 -37.17 30.55 5.85
N PRO A 6 -36.61 31.25 6.86
CA PRO A 6 -35.55 32.23 6.65
C PRO A 6 -34.16 31.59 6.56
N ARG A 7 -33.37 32.03 5.57
CA ARG A 7 -31.92 31.75 5.45
C ARG A 7 -31.15 32.63 6.44
N MET A 8 -30.40 32.00 7.35
CA MET A 8 -29.44 32.68 8.22
C MET A 8 -28.15 32.95 7.45
N ARG A 9 -27.76 34.22 7.31
CA ARG A 9 -26.44 34.66 6.81
C ARG A 9 -25.59 35.07 8.01
N LEU A 10 -24.51 34.35 8.28
CA LEU A 10 -23.49 34.78 9.24
C LEU A 10 -22.55 35.79 8.54
N LYS A 11 -22.32 36.95 9.17
CA LYS A 11 -21.39 37.99 8.72
C LYS A 11 -20.01 37.75 9.35
N SER A 12 -18.96 38.13 8.64
CA SER A 12 -17.54 37.87 8.91
C SER A 12 -16.93 38.62 10.13
N ALA A 13 -17.70 38.94 11.16
CA ALA A 13 -17.24 39.76 12.29
C ALA A 13 -17.12 39.01 13.63
N ASP A 14 -17.46 37.71 13.69
CA ASP A 14 -17.57 36.97 14.96
C ASP A 14 -16.39 36.00 15.26
N PHE A 15 -15.18 36.28 14.76
CA PHE A 15 -13.99 35.48 15.12
C PHE A 15 -13.03 36.26 16.03
N PRO A 16 -12.66 35.73 17.23
CA PRO A 16 -11.64 36.34 18.06
C PRO A 16 -10.25 36.16 17.45
N THR A 17 -9.49 37.26 17.36
CA THR A 17 -8.09 37.28 16.90
C THR A 17 -7.17 36.63 17.93
N PHE A 18 -6.61 35.45 17.62
CA PHE A 18 -5.51 34.88 18.39
C PHE A 18 -4.18 35.54 17.99
N GLY A 19 -3.47 36.07 18.98
CA GLY A 19 -2.17 36.72 18.83
C GLY A 19 -1.08 35.78 18.33
N ARG A 20 -0.17 36.30 17.51
CA ARG A 20 1.01 35.59 17.00
C ARG A 20 1.98 35.28 18.15
N PRO A 21 2.52 34.05 18.27
CA PRO A 21 3.65 33.80 19.16
C PRO A 21 4.97 34.20 18.48
N THR A 22 5.74 35.03 19.18
CA THR A 22 7.11 35.42 18.86
C THR A 22 8.06 34.27 19.21
N ILE A 23 8.81 33.74 18.23
CA ILE A 23 9.86 32.75 18.47
C ILE A 23 11.12 33.48 18.91
N ALA A 24 11.51 33.30 20.18
CA ALA A 24 12.79 33.76 20.71
C ALA A 24 13.86 32.67 20.50
N THR A 25 14.86 32.98 19.68
CA THR A 25 16.07 32.17 19.52
C THR A 25 17.07 32.52 20.62
N LYS A 26 17.35 31.57 21.52
CA LYS A 26 18.63 31.55 22.26
C LYS A 26 19.14 30.12 22.33
N GLY A 27 20.32 29.91 21.76
CA GLY A 27 21.10 28.70 21.93
C GLY A 27 21.85 28.72 23.26
N SER A 28 22.02 27.54 23.85
CA SER A 28 23.21 27.21 24.62
C SER A 28 23.49 25.72 24.49
N ALA A 29 24.78 25.44 24.32
CA ALA A 29 25.35 24.12 24.11
C ALA A 29 25.44 23.36 25.44
N ILE A 30 25.09 22.07 25.42
CA ILE A 30 25.72 21.07 26.29
C ILE A 30 26.08 19.89 25.40
N SER A 31 27.37 19.62 25.33
CA SER A 31 28.03 18.61 24.53
C SER A 31 28.18 17.30 25.29
N ARG A 32 28.00 16.19 24.54
CA ARG A 32 28.57 14.84 24.73
C ARG A 32 28.07 13.99 25.91
N ALA A 33 27.38 12.90 25.58
CA ALA A 33 27.93 11.54 25.69
C ALA A 33 27.03 10.52 24.97
N TRP A 34 27.66 9.44 24.47
CA TRP A 34 27.08 8.21 23.89
C TRP A 34 26.72 8.24 22.40
N GLY A 35 27.61 7.61 21.63
CA GLY A 35 27.47 7.39 20.19
C GLY A 35 26.71 6.10 19.88
N LEU A 36 25.86 6.19 18.88
CA LEU A 36 25.53 5.14 17.90
C LEU A 36 25.14 5.89 16.61
N SER A 37 25.85 5.58 15.53
CA SER A 37 25.83 6.27 14.25
C SER A 37 24.53 6.00 13.49
N ALA A 38 23.60 6.95 13.50
CA ALA A 38 22.48 7.01 12.56
C ALA A 38 22.86 7.88 11.34
N TYR A 39 22.53 7.37 10.16
CA TYR A 39 22.76 7.97 8.84
C TYR A 39 22.34 9.45 8.78
N GLY A 40 23.32 10.34 8.62
CA GLY A 40 23.10 11.77 8.35
C GLY A 40 23.08 12.07 6.86
N VAL A 41 21.97 12.61 6.36
CA VAL A 41 21.88 13.28 5.05
C VAL A 41 22.12 14.78 5.27
N PRO A 42 23.02 15.46 4.54
CA PRO A 42 23.27 16.88 4.75
C PRO A 42 22.17 17.75 4.14
N ALA A 43 21.70 18.72 4.92
CA ALA A 43 20.74 19.72 4.49
C ALA A 43 21.35 20.66 3.43
N ARG A 44 20.78 20.68 2.23
CA ARG A 44 21.00 21.73 1.22
C ARG A 44 19.69 22.47 0.97
N THR A 45 19.69 23.75 1.31
CA THR A 45 18.60 24.70 1.06
C THR A 45 18.53 25.06 -0.43
N ALA A 46 17.54 24.52 -1.13
CA ALA A 46 17.13 25.02 -2.44
C ALA A 46 15.61 25.17 -2.47
N ARG A 47 15.13 26.41 -2.71
CA ARG A 47 13.71 26.74 -2.88
C ARG A 47 13.16 25.98 -4.09
N ARG A 48 12.52 24.85 -3.85
CA ARG A 48 11.87 24.03 -4.87
C ARG A 48 10.41 24.50 -5.03
N LYS A 49 10.07 24.97 -6.22
CA LYS A 49 8.67 25.29 -6.60
C LYS A 49 7.83 24.03 -6.39
N LEU A 50 6.76 24.13 -5.60
CA LEU A 50 5.79 23.06 -5.36
C LEU A 50 5.18 22.64 -6.71
N LYS A 51 5.49 21.41 -7.14
CA LYS A 51 4.77 20.73 -8.23
C LYS A 51 3.60 19.94 -7.62
N PRO A 52 2.46 19.83 -8.32
CA PRO A 52 1.30 19.10 -7.82
C PRO A 52 1.66 17.63 -7.53
N ILE A 53 1.20 17.14 -6.38
CA ILE A 53 1.43 15.79 -5.88
C ILE A 53 0.49 14.85 -6.67
N ILE A 54 1.07 14.18 -7.67
CA ILE A 54 0.51 12.99 -8.33
C ILE A 54 0.97 11.78 -7.48
N GLY A 55 0.32 10.61 -7.57
CA GLY A 55 0.64 9.39 -6.80
C GLY A 55 2.12 9.21 -6.53
N THR A 56 2.47 8.76 -5.31
CA THR A 56 3.80 8.94 -4.71
C THR A 56 4.93 8.41 -5.59
N VAL A 57 5.35 9.22 -6.57
CA VAL A 57 6.67 9.22 -7.16
C VAL A 57 7.55 9.98 -6.18
N SER A 58 7.75 9.38 -5.01
CA SER A 58 8.69 9.86 -4.01
C SER A 58 9.93 8.98 -4.12
N ASP A 59 11.10 9.61 -4.24
CA ASP A 59 12.39 8.92 -4.22
C ASP A 59 12.63 7.92 -5.38
N GLY A 60 12.06 8.20 -6.57
CA GLY A 60 12.29 7.38 -7.76
C GLY A 60 11.58 6.02 -7.73
N ARG A 61 10.48 5.91 -6.99
CA ARG A 61 9.66 4.68 -6.88
C ARG A 61 8.24 4.92 -7.38
N VAL A 62 7.57 3.86 -7.82
CA VAL A 62 6.14 3.86 -8.10
C VAL A 62 5.46 2.81 -7.24
N VAL A 63 4.45 3.23 -6.48
CA VAL A 63 3.67 2.36 -5.59
C VAL A 63 2.23 2.28 -6.07
N LEU A 64 1.71 1.06 -6.16
CA LEU A 64 0.30 0.77 -6.38
C LEU A 64 -0.19 -0.15 -5.27
N LYS A 65 -1.41 0.05 -4.77
CA LYS A 65 -2.04 -0.82 -3.79
C LYS A 65 -3.53 -0.89 -4.07
N GLU A 66 -4.08 -2.09 -3.93
CA GLU A 66 -5.51 -2.33 -3.82
C GLU A 66 -5.73 -3.46 -2.83
N ASN A 67 -6.53 -3.21 -1.79
CA ASN A 67 -6.69 -4.11 -0.64
C ASN A 67 -5.32 -4.58 -0.12
N ARG A 68 -5.12 -5.90 0.01
CA ARG A 68 -3.93 -6.54 0.57
C ARG A 68 -2.74 -6.65 -0.39
N ILE A 69 -2.93 -6.29 -1.65
CA ILE A 69 -1.89 -6.44 -2.68
C ILE A 69 -1.28 -5.08 -2.95
N MET A 70 0.06 -5.05 -2.99
CA MET A 70 0.82 -3.84 -3.24
C MET A 70 2.02 -4.13 -4.15
N MET A 71 2.26 -3.25 -5.12
CA MET A 71 3.43 -3.26 -5.98
C MET A 71 4.31 -2.07 -5.66
N VAL A 72 5.61 -2.31 -5.48
CA VAL A 72 6.64 -1.28 -5.32
C VAL A 72 7.70 -1.49 -6.39
N SER A 73 7.83 -0.56 -7.34
CA SER A 73 8.85 -0.61 -8.39
C SER A 73 9.73 0.62 -8.38
N ASP A 74 10.75 0.62 -9.22
CA ASP A 74 11.47 1.85 -9.58
C ASP A 74 10.62 2.79 -10.45
N GLU A 75 11.20 3.94 -10.83
CA GLU A 75 10.58 4.96 -11.69
C GLU A 75 10.31 4.48 -13.12
N MET A 76 10.98 3.42 -13.57
CA MET A 76 10.78 2.79 -14.87
C MET A 76 9.65 1.76 -14.84
N GLY A 77 9.14 1.42 -13.66
CA GLY A 77 8.19 0.34 -13.48
C GLY A 77 8.84 -1.03 -13.39
N ASP A 78 10.16 -1.13 -13.31
CA ASP A 78 10.90 -2.38 -13.16
C ASP A 78 11.11 -2.72 -11.67
N ILE A 79 11.26 -4.02 -11.40
CA ILE A 79 11.82 -4.56 -10.17
C ILE A 79 13.14 -5.22 -10.57
N PRO A 80 14.29 -4.56 -10.39
CA PRO A 80 15.58 -5.13 -10.76
C PRO A 80 15.90 -6.42 -9.99
N ALA A 81 16.44 -7.42 -10.67
CA ALA A 81 16.86 -8.65 -10.01
C ALA A 81 17.93 -8.37 -8.94
N GLY A 82 17.81 -9.03 -7.78
CA GLY A 82 18.73 -8.82 -6.66
C GLY A 82 18.61 -7.44 -5.98
N ASN A 83 17.54 -6.68 -6.22
CA ASN A 83 17.34 -5.39 -5.57
C ASN A 83 17.28 -5.53 -4.03
N THR A 84 17.95 -4.60 -3.35
CA THR A 84 17.97 -4.50 -1.87
C THR A 84 17.08 -3.38 -1.34
N SER A 85 16.41 -2.65 -2.24
CA SER A 85 15.52 -1.51 -1.92
C SER A 85 14.12 -1.94 -1.48
N GLY A 86 13.86 -3.25 -1.44
CA GLY A 86 12.56 -3.84 -1.13
C GLY A 86 11.52 -3.65 -2.24
N LEU A 87 11.94 -3.53 -3.50
CA LEU A 87 11.02 -3.52 -4.63
C LEU A 87 10.40 -4.92 -4.77
N GLY A 88 9.14 -4.99 -5.17
CA GLY A 88 8.41 -6.24 -5.25
C GLY A 88 6.90 -6.11 -5.39
N LEU A 89 6.26 -7.23 -5.71
CA LEU A 89 4.82 -7.43 -5.51
C LEU A 89 4.61 -8.12 -4.16
N TYR A 90 3.80 -7.53 -3.30
CA TYR A 90 3.52 -8.01 -1.95
C TYR A 90 2.06 -8.37 -1.80
N PHE A 91 1.80 -9.45 -1.08
CA PHE A 91 0.47 -9.85 -0.64
C PHE A 91 0.60 -10.42 0.78
N SER A 92 -0.17 -9.89 1.73
CA SER A 92 -0.21 -10.38 3.13
C SER A 92 1.19 -10.52 3.76
N ASP A 93 1.96 -9.42 3.80
CA ASP A 93 3.33 -9.35 4.30
C ASP A 93 4.36 -10.29 3.62
N THR A 94 4.05 -10.88 2.48
CA THR A 94 5.00 -11.73 1.72
C THR A 94 5.30 -11.13 0.35
N ARG A 95 6.56 -11.19 -0.10
CA ARG A 95 6.99 -10.74 -1.44
C ARG A 95 6.85 -11.84 -2.49
N PHE A 96 5.77 -11.78 -3.26
CA PHE A 96 5.44 -12.74 -4.33
C PHE A 96 6.22 -12.53 -5.62
N LEU A 97 6.69 -11.31 -5.90
CA LEU A 97 7.64 -11.03 -6.99
C LEU A 97 8.84 -10.26 -6.47
N SER A 98 10.04 -10.74 -6.79
CA SER A 98 11.32 -10.15 -6.44
C SER A 98 12.10 -9.59 -7.63
N ALA A 99 11.73 -9.97 -8.85
CA ALA A 99 12.20 -9.34 -10.10
C ALA A 99 11.07 -9.27 -11.14
N TYR A 100 11.06 -8.18 -11.90
CA TYR A 100 10.13 -7.91 -13.00
C TYR A 100 10.77 -6.87 -13.91
N GLU A 101 11.51 -7.31 -14.94
CA GLU A 101 12.33 -6.43 -15.78
C GLU A 101 11.98 -6.58 -17.25
N PHE A 102 11.55 -5.49 -17.88
CA PHE A 102 11.27 -5.47 -19.32
C PHE A 102 12.50 -5.02 -20.11
N ARG A 103 12.86 -5.75 -21.16
CA ARG A 103 13.97 -5.44 -22.06
C ARG A 103 13.53 -5.50 -23.52
N LEU A 104 14.01 -4.56 -24.31
CA LEU A 104 13.86 -4.51 -25.76
C LEU A 104 15.22 -4.77 -26.40
N ASN A 105 15.34 -5.88 -27.14
CA ASN A 105 16.58 -6.35 -27.75
C ASN A 105 17.74 -6.38 -26.74
N ARG A 106 17.47 -6.91 -25.54
CA ARG A 106 18.39 -7.00 -24.38
C ARG A 106 18.78 -5.67 -23.74
N LEU A 107 18.23 -4.54 -24.19
CA LEU A 107 18.48 -3.22 -23.62
C LEU A 107 17.28 -2.73 -22.82
N GLN A 108 17.54 -1.88 -21.82
CA GLN A 108 16.49 -1.17 -21.11
C GLN A 108 15.94 -0.03 -21.99
N PRO A 109 14.61 0.13 -22.12
CA PRO A 109 14.03 1.31 -22.75
C PRO A 109 14.39 2.61 -22.03
N ILE A 110 14.28 3.73 -22.74
CA ILE A 110 14.50 5.07 -22.20
C ILE A 110 13.14 5.63 -21.75
N LEU A 111 13.01 5.98 -20.47
CA LEU A 111 11.79 6.60 -19.91
C LEU A 111 11.67 8.06 -20.35
N LEU A 112 10.48 8.42 -20.83
CA LEU A 112 10.10 9.80 -21.14
C LEU A 112 9.24 10.39 -20.03
N SER A 113 8.28 9.61 -19.51
CA SER A 113 7.43 10.01 -18.41
C SER A 113 6.83 8.81 -17.68
N ALA A 114 6.58 8.99 -16.38
CA ALA A 114 5.80 8.09 -15.55
C ALA A 114 4.69 8.88 -14.85
N SER A 115 3.49 8.33 -14.78
CA SER A 115 2.36 8.90 -14.04
C SER A 115 1.60 7.81 -13.31
N VAL A 116 0.93 8.19 -12.22
CA VAL A 116 -0.09 7.36 -11.57
C VAL A 116 -1.42 8.07 -11.73
N ASP A 117 -2.11 7.68 -12.80
CA ASP A 117 -3.39 8.24 -13.23
C ASP A 117 -4.50 7.73 -12.30
N GLU A 118 -5.36 8.65 -11.87
CA GLU A 118 -6.47 8.38 -10.94
C GLU A 118 -6.04 7.59 -9.68
N SER A 119 -4.77 7.70 -9.26
CA SER A 119 -4.19 7.01 -8.09
C SER A 119 -4.10 5.47 -8.16
N TYR A 120 -4.73 4.79 -9.13
CA TYR A 120 -4.71 3.32 -9.20
C TYR A 120 -4.15 2.73 -10.50
N VAL A 121 -3.90 3.54 -11.54
CA VAL A 121 -3.24 3.09 -12.78
C VAL A 121 -1.88 3.78 -12.94
N ALA A 122 -0.80 3.01 -12.99
CA ALA A 122 0.50 3.54 -13.39
C ALA A 122 0.68 3.44 -14.91
N THR A 123 1.11 4.53 -15.55
CA THR A 123 1.48 4.58 -16.96
C THR A 123 2.93 5.02 -17.12
N PHE A 124 3.71 4.28 -17.92
CA PHE A 124 5.08 4.61 -18.28
C PHE A 124 5.18 4.77 -19.80
N GLN A 125 5.64 5.94 -20.24
CA GLN A 125 5.92 6.24 -21.64
C GLN A 125 7.42 6.14 -21.87
N MET A 126 7.81 5.31 -22.82
CA MET A 126 9.19 4.94 -23.07
C MET A 126 9.47 4.90 -24.56
N VAL A 127 10.75 4.92 -24.91
CA VAL A 127 11.24 4.78 -26.28
C VAL A 127 12.43 3.85 -26.34
N ASN A 128 12.68 3.26 -27.50
CA ASN A 128 13.87 2.43 -27.68
C ASN A 128 15.16 3.27 -27.69
N PRO A 129 16.26 2.74 -27.11
CA PRO A 129 17.60 3.24 -27.40
C PRO A 129 18.01 2.87 -28.83
N VAL A 130 19.22 3.25 -29.27
CA VAL A 130 19.76 2.74 -30.54
C VAL A 130 19.89 1.22 -30.45
N LEU A 131 19.19 0.48 -31.31
CA LEU A 131 19.28 -0.97 -31.35
C LEU A 131 20.16 -1.40 -32.51
N ILE A 132 21.08 -2.32 -32.23
CA ILE A 132 21.98 -2.92 -33.21
C ILE A 132 21.54 -4.38 -33.39
N LEU A 133 21.21 -4.74 -34.63
CA LEU A 133 20.75 -6.06 -35.03
C LEU A 133 21.81 -6.74 -35.92
N ASP A 134 21.71 -8.07 -36.04
CA ASP A 134 22.54 -8.91 -36.92
C ASP A 134 24.04 -8.60 -36.82
N GLU A 135 24.57 -8.56 -35.59
CA GLU A 135 26.00 -8.33 -35.31
C GLU A 135 26.54 -7.00 -35.88
N GLY A 136 25.71 -5.97 -35.99
CA GLY A 136 26.14 -4.64 -36.46
C GLY A 136 25.61 -4.22 -37.81
N LYS A 137 24.95 -5.11 -38.56
CA LYS A 137 24.56 -4.85 -39.96
C LYS A 137 23.31 -3.99 -40.10
N ARG A 138 22.39 -4.05 -39.13
CA ARG A 138 21.14 -3.28 -39.15
C ARG A 138 21.02 -2.45 -37.89
N ARG A 139 20.49 -1.24 -38.03
CA ARG A 139 20.30 -0.29 -36.94
C ARG A 139 18.86 0.19 -36.90
N ILE A 140 18.22 0.03 -35.75
CA ILE A 140 16.97 0.71 -35.45
C ILE A 140 17.32 2.04 -34.77
N PRO A 141 16.93 3.19 -35.34
CA PRO A 141 17.20 4.49 -34.73
C PRO A 141 16.58 4.59 -33.33
N GLN A 142 17.24 5.31 -32.43
CA GLN A 142 16.65 5.68 -31.15
C GLN A 142 15.34 6.45 -31.39
N GLN A 143 14.36 6.31 -30.49
CA GLN A 143 13.07 7.01 -30.57
C GLN A 143 12.23 6.66 -31.82
N SER A 144 12.51 5.55 -32.49
CA SER A 144 11.69 5.06 -33.60
C SER A 144 10.58 4.11 -33.16
N LEU A 145 10.65 3.59 -31.93
CA LEU A 145 9.64 2.74 -31.30
C LEU A 145 9.08 3.45 -30.07
N SER A 146 7.76 3.57 -30.02
CA SER A 146 7.02 4.03 -28.85
C SER A 146 6.64 2.82 -28.00
N ILE A 147 6.95 2.86 -26.72
CA ILE A 147 6.61 1.81 -25.76
C ILE A 147 5.73 2.43 -24.67
N ARG A 148 4.54 1.89 -24.47
CA ARG A 148 3.63 2.28 -23.40
C ARG A 148 3.36 1.10 -22.49
N ARG A 149 3.72 1.24 -21.22
CA ARG A 149 3.34 0.29 -20.17
C ARG A 149 2.22 0.90 -19.34
N SER A 150 1.13 0.17 -19.14
CA SER A 150 0.03 0.57 -18.26
C SER A 150 -0.32 -0.58 -17.33
N ARG A 151 -0.38 -0.32 -16.02
CA ARG A 151 -0.64 -1.37 -15.03
C ARG A 151 -1.44 -0.88 -13.83
N PHE A 152 -2.11 -1.82 -13.16
CA PHE A 152 -2.91 -1.59 -11.97
C PHE A 152 -2.95 -2.87 -11.10
N ILE A 153 -3.48 -2.75 -9.88
CA ILE A 153 -3.68 -3.87 -8.95
C ILE A 153 -5.17 -4.12 -8.75
N TYR A 154 -5.63 -5.36 -8.96
CA TYR A 154 -6.98 -5.82 -8.64
C TYR A 154 -7.05 -7.34 -8.57
N GLY A 155 -6.92 -7.95 -7.38
CA GLY A 155 -6.77 -9.41 -7.24
C GLY A 155 -5.41 -9.97 -7.74
N GLY A 156 -4.64 -9.14 -8.44
CA GLY A 156 -3.27 -9.37 -8.86
C GLY A 156 -2.73 -8.14 -9.58
N LEU A 157 -1.52 -8.23 -10.11
CA LEU A 157 -0.93 -7.21 -10.98
C LEU A 157 -1.36 -7.48 -12.42
N HIS A 158 -1.94 -6.47 -13.07
CA HIS A 158 -2.32 -6.51 -14.48
C HIS A 158 -1.50 -5.47 -15.24
N GLU A 159 -0.77 -5.88 -16.27
CA GLU A 159 0.05 -4.99 -17.08
C GLU A 159 -0.16 -5.19 -18.58
N ARG A 160 -0.28 -4.08 -19.30
CA ARG A 160 -0.33 -4.02 -20.76
C ARG A 160 0.90 -3.27 -21.27
N ILE A 161 1.67 -3.93 -22.13
CA ILE A 161 2.84 -3.35 -22.80
C ILE A 161 2.54 -3.24 -24.29
N GLY A 162 2.27 -2.01 -24.74
CA GLY A 162 2.08 -1.67 -26.15
C GLY A 162 3.39 -1.19 -26.77
N ILE A 163 3.74 -1.71 -27.94
CA ILE A 163 4.95 -1.34 -28.67
C ILE A 163 4.54 -1.00 -30.10
N GLN A 164 4.80 0.24 -30.52
CA GLN A 164 4.46 0.74 -31.84
C GLN A 164 5.71 1.12 -32.62
N ASN A 165 5.77 0.67 -33.88
CA ASN A 165 6.78 1.15 -34.82
C ASN A 165 6.40 2.53 -35.37
N CYS A 166 7.04 3.58 -34.89
CA CYS A 166 6.83 4.94 -35.37
C CYS A 166 7.72 5.31 -36.57
N GLY A 167 8.66 4.46 -36.95
CA GLY A 167 9.53 4.61 -38.13
C GLY A 167 8.81 4.39 -39.47
N SER A 168 9.52 4.61 -40.57
CA SER A 168 9.02 4.40 -41.94
C SER A 168 9.25 2.98 -42.47
N GLU A 169 10.20 2.25 -41.89
CA GLU A 169 10.61 0.91 -42.34
C GLU A 169 10.11 -0.17 -41.36
N PRO A 170 9.88 -1.40 -41.85
CA PRO A 170 9.61 -2.54 -40.97
C PRO A 170 10.82 -2.89 -40.10
N VAL A 171 10.56 -3.39 -38.89
CA VAL A 171 11.60 -3.76 -37.92
C VAL A 171 11.38 -5.14 -37.34
N GLU A 172 12.46 -5.81 -36.96
CA GLU A 172 12.46 -7.02 -36.15
C GLU A 172 12.88 -6.66 -34.73
N ILE A 173 12.04 -6.99 -33.74
CA ILE A 173 12.31 -6.72 -32.34
C ILE A 173 12.20 -7.98 -31.49
N GLU A 174 12.95 -8.00 -30.39
CA GLU A 174 12.85 -9.02 -29.36
C GLU A 174 12.45 -8.34 -28.06
N CYS A 175 11.37 -8.81 -27.45
CA CYS A 175 10.91 -8.36 -26.14
C CYS A 175 11.18 -9.45 -25.13
N ALA A 176 11.79 -9.13 -24.00
CA ALA A 176 12.05 -10.06 -22.92
C ALA A 176 11.50 -9.50 -21.60
N LEU A 177 10.81 -10.35 -20.85
CA LEU A 177 10.34 -10.06 -19.50
C LEU A 177 10.93 -11.09 -18.54
N ARG A 178 11.83 -10.64 -17.66
CA ARG A 178 12.40 -11.47 -16.60
C ARG A 178 11.52 -11.36 -15.35
N ILE A 179 11.14 -12.50 -14.79
CA ILE A 179 10.29 -12.59 -13.61
C ILE A 179 10.95 -13.54 -12.61
N GLU A 180 11.03 -13.11 -11.36
CA GLU A 180 11.49 -13.95 -10.24
C GLU A 180 10.55 -13.79 -9.05
N ALA A 181 10.43 -14.85 -8.26
CA ALA A 181 9.69 -14.90 -7.01
C ALA A 181 10.58 -15.51 -5.93
N ASP A 182 10.59 -14.91 -4.74
CA ASP A 182 11.37 -15.40 -3.59
C ASP A 182 10.53 -15.66 -2.33
N PHE A 183 9.28 -15.21 -2.30
CA PHE A 183 8.33 -15.40 -1.19
C PHE A 183 8.88 -14.96 0.17
N ARG A 184 9.75 -13.95 0.18
CA ARG A 184 10.35 -13.45 1.42
C ARG A 184 9.32 -12.68 2.25
N ASP A 185 9.34 -12.90 3.55
CA ASP A 185 8.56 -12.13 4.51
C ASP A 185 9.02 -10.66 4.52
N MET A 186 8.09 -9.73 4.72
CA MET A 186 8.32 -8.29 4.75
C MET A 186 9.38 -7.88 5.78
N PHE A 187 9.45 -8.53 6.94
CA PHE A 187 10.46 -8.23 7.94
C PHE A 187 11.86 -8.67 7.47
N ASP A 188 11.97 -9.81 6.78
CA ASP A 188 13.23 -10.26 6.19
C ASP A 188 13.70 -9.31 5.06
N VAL A 189 12.77 -8.83 4.22
CA VAL A 189 13.07 -7.78 3.23
C VAL A 189 13.59 -6.50 3.87
N ARG A 190 13.09 -6.14 5.07
CA ARG A 190 13.53 -4.98 5.85
C ARG A 190 14.85 -5.21 6.60
N GLY A 191 15.47 -6.38 6.45
CA GLY A 191 16.76 -6.71 7.04
C GLY A 191 16.68 -7.37 8.41
N TYR A 192 15.49 -7.78 8.85
CA TYR A 192 15.32 -8.62 10.04
C TYR A 192 15.83 -10.03 9.71
N ARG A 193 17.07 -10.33 10.08
CA ARG A 193 17.73 -11.58 9.69
C ARG A 193 17.27 -12.74 10.56
N LEU A 194 16.24 -13.43 10.11
CA LEU A 194 15.89 -14.77 10.56
C LEU A 194 16.05 -15.72 9.37
N GLN A 195 16.87 -16.77 9.52
CA GLN A 195 17.01 -17.78 8.49
C GLN A 195 15.89 -18.79 8.60
N LEU A 196 14.72 -18.45 8.08
CA LEU A 196 13.69 -19.43 7.76
C LEU A 196 13.44 -19.41 6.28
N LEU A 197 13.68 -20.58 5.68
CA LEU A 197 13.35 -20.86 4.31
C LEU A 197 12.39 -22.04 4.35
N GLY A 198 11.19 -21.85 3.86
CA GLY A 198 10.38 -22.93 3.32
C GLY A 198 11.05 -23.51 2.07
N LYS A 199 10.28 -24.20 1.24
CA LYS A 199 10.80 -24.87 0.06
C LYS A 199 10.24 -24.26 -1.22
N MET A 200 11.12 -23.69 -2.03
CA MET A 200 10.80 -23.39 -3.43
C MET A 200 10.62 -24.69 -4.20
N ARG A 201 9.48 -24.83 -4.88
CA ARG A 201 9.27 -25.91 -5.85
C ARG A 201 9.92 -25.55 -7.19
N PRO A 202 10.18 -26.55 -8.05
CA PRO A 202 10.60 -26.28 -9.42
C PRO A 202 9.60 -25.36 -10.14
N LEU A 203 10.12 -24.44 -10.96
CA LEU A 203 9.32 -23.57 -11.80
C LEU A 203 8.47 -24.40 -12.76
N GLU A 204 7.16 -24.21 -12.72
CA GLU A 204 6.24 -24.82 -13.67
C GLU A 204 6.08 -23.91 -14.88
N VAL A 205 6.32 -24.46 -16.08
CA VAL A 205 6.31 -23.71 -17.35
C VAL A 205 5.14 -24.21 -18.18
N GLY A 206 4.16 -23.33 -18.42
CA GLY A 206 3.00 -23.57 -19.26
C GLY A 206 3.16 -23.00 -20.67
N SER A 207 2.22 -23.29 -21.56
CA SER A 207 2.22 -22.70 -22.92
C SER A 207 1.94 -21.20 -22.93
N GLN A 208 1.30 -20.68 -21.88
CA GLN A 208 0.87 -19.27 -21.75
C GLN A 208 1.30 -18.63 -20.43
N GLY A 209 2.33 -19.14 -19.76
CA GLY A 209 2.67 -18.63 -18.44
C GLY A 209 3.69 -19.42 -17.64
N LEU A 210 3.92 -18.93 -16.43
CA LEU A 210 4.84 -19.47 -15.44
C LEU A 210 4.13 -19.57 -14.09
N THR A 211 4.40 -20.62 -13.32
CA THR A 211 3.92 -20.72 -11.93
C THR A 211 5.10 -20.95 -10.99
N PHE A 212 5.29 -20.01 -10.07
CA PHE A 212 6.21 -20.14 -8.96
C PHE A 212 5.44 -20.65 -7.74
N THR A 213 5.98 -21.66 -7.06
CA THR A 213 5.34 -22.23 -5.86
C THR A 213 6.34 -22.35 -4.73
N TYR A 214 5.91 -21.94 -3.54
CA TYR A 214 6.67 -22.01 -2.30
C TYR A 214 5.83 -22.68 -1.21
N ASP A 215 6.39 -23.71 -0.59
CA ASP A 215 5.83 -24.34 0.60
C ASP A 215 6.41 -23.67 1.84
N GLY A 216 5.62 -22.82 2.51
CA GLY A 216 6.03 -22.16 3.75
C GLY A 216 6.12 -23.13 4.91
N GLN A 217 6.99 -22.82 5.87
CA GLN A 217 7.08 -23.58 7.12
C GLN A 217 5.85 -23.41 8.02
N ASP A 218 5.06 -22.36 7.80
CA ASP A 218 3.75 -22.17 8.41
C ASP A 218 2.67 -23.14 7.88
N GLY A 219 3.04 -24.04 6.96
CA GLY A 219 2.12 -25.01 6.36
C GLY A 219 1.26 -24.41 5.24
N LEU A 220 1.46 -23.14 4.89
CA LEU A 220 0.75 -22.48 3.80
C LEU A 220 1.56 -22.57 2.50
N MET A 221 0.89 -23.04 1.45
CA MET A 221 1.41 -22.94 0.09
C MET A 221 1.24 -21.50 -0.41
N ARG A 222 2.24 -20.95 -1.07
CA ARG A 222 2.18 -19.64 -1.73
C ARG A 222 2.51 -19.82 -3.20
N ARG A 223 1.70 -19.21 -4.07
CA ARG A 223 1.83 -19.32 -5.53
C ARG A 223 1.87 -17.94 -6.18
N THR A 224 2.69 -17.78 -7.21
CA THR A 224 2.64 -16.66 -8.13
C THR A 224 2.39 -17.20 -9.53
N GLU A 225 1.19 -16.97 -10.06
CA GLU A 225 0.84 -17.35 -11.42
C GLU A 225 1.05 -16.18 -12.36
N VAL A 226 1.83 -16.38 -13.41
CA VAL A 226 2.03 -15.43 -14.49
C VAL A 226 1.29 -15.93 -15.71
N VAL A 227 0.33 -15.16 -16.20
CA VAL A 227 -0.45 -15.47 -17.40
C VAL A 227 -0.14 -14.43 -18.47
N VAL A 228 0.07 -14.87 -19.71
CA VAL A 228 0.33 -13.98 -20.85
C VAL A 228 -0.64 -14.25 -21.99
N ASN A 229 -1.17 -13.19 -22.60
CA ASN A 229 -2.13 -13.32 -23.70
C ASN A 229 -1.52 -13.89 -25.00
N ARG A 230 -0.20 -13.87 -25.13
CA ARG A 230 0.54 -14.37 -26.30
C ARG A 230 1.59 -15.36 -25.83
N ALA A 231 1.55 -16.56 -26.39
CA ALA A 231 2.56 -17.58 -26.12
C ALA A 231 3.97 -17.02 -26.44
N PRO A 232 4.92 -17.13 -25.50
CA PRO A 232 6.30 -16.70 -25.71
C PRO A 232 7.01 -17.59 -26.73
N THR A 233 7.92 -17.00 -27.52
CA THR A 233 8.78 -17.71 -28.47
C THR A 233 9.74 -18.65 -27.73
N THR A 234 10.27 -18.21 -26.60
CA THR A 234 11.11 -19.04 -25.71
C THR A 234 10.82 -18.73 -24.25
N GLN A 235 11.00 -19.72 -23.39
CA GLN A 235 10.89 -19.60 -21.94
C GLN A 235 12.13 -20.24 -21.31
N HIS A 236 12.84 -19.50 -20.46
CA HIS A 236 14.04 -20.00 -19.79
C HIS A 236 14.24 -19.29 -18.45
N GLU A 237 14.37 -20.04 -17.35
CA GLU A 237 14.69 -19.51 -16.00
C GLU A 237 13.87 -18.24 -15.64
N GLY A 238 12.54 -18.33 -15.73
CA GLY A 238 11.66 -17.19 -15.40
C GLY A 238 11.67 -16.03 -16.42
N THR A 239 12.36 -16.17 -17.54
CA THR A 239 12.39 -15.18 -18.63
C THR A 239 11.50 -15.61 -19.79
N LEU A 240 10.55 -14.76 -20.14
CA LEU A 240 9.66 -14.91 -21.29
C LEU A 240 10.15 -14.01 -22.42
N THR A 241 10.34 -14.58 -23.61
CA THR A 241 10.82 -13.84 -24.78
C THR A 241 9.87 -13.96 -25.96
N TRP A 242 9.60 -12.84 -26.64
CA TRP A 242 8.81 -12.77 -27.85
C TRP A 242 9.60 -12.11 -28.97
N ARG A 243 9.42 -12.58 -30.20
CA ARG A 243 9.94 -11.94 -31.42
C ARG A 243 8.79 -11.41 -32.26
N PHE A 244 8.93 -10.19 -32.74
CA PHE A 244 7.93 -9.52 -33.57
C PHE A 244 8.56 -8.88 -34.79
N HIS A 245 7.93 -9.13 -35.95
CA HIS A 245 8.06 -8.30 -37.13
C HIS A 245 6.99 -7.21 -37.04
N LEU A 246 7.39 -5.93 -37.07
CA LEU A 246 6.47 -4.80 -37.03
C LEU A 246 6.63 -3.94 -38.29
N ALA A 247 5.60 -3.90 -39.12
CA ALA A 247 5.50 -2.95 -40.21
C ALA A 247 5.46 -1.50 -39.69
N SER A 248 5.67 -0.52 -40.58
CA SER A 248 5.53 0.89 -40.22
C SER A 248 4.12 1.15 -39.63
N LYS A 249 4.07 1.84 -38.50
CA LYS A 249 2.87 2.20 -37.72
C LYS A 249 2.14 1.02 -37.05
N GLU A 250 2.59 -0.21 -37.28
CA GLU A 250 2.04 -1.38 -36.62
C GLU A 250 2.31 -1.33 -35.11
N THR A 251 1.34 -1.83 -34.34
CA THR A 251 1.42 -1.94 -32.89
C THR A 251 1.20 -3.38 -32.47
N VAL A 252 2.08 -3.88 -31.61
CA VAL A 252 1.87 -5.13 -30.88
C VAL A 252 1.55 -4.81 -29.42
N THR A 253 0.79 -5.69 -28.78
CA THR A 253 0.43 -5.58 -27.37
C THR A 253 0.63 -6.92 -26.67
N LEU A 254 1.38 -6.86 -25.58
CA LEU A 254 1.49 -7.93 -24.58
C LEU A 254 0.60 -7.57 -23.39
N VAL A 255 -0.16 -8.53 -22.90
CA VAL A 255 -0.91 -8.44 -21.65
C VAL A 255 -0.35 -9.51 -20.72
N ILE A 256 0.04 -9.09 -19.52
CA ILE A 256 0.67 -9.90 -18.49
C ILE A 256 -0.13 -9.73 -17.20
N ASP A 257 -0.58 -10.84 -16.65
CA ASP A 257 -1.25 -10.90 -15.37
C ASP A 257 -0.37 -11.69 -14.39
N VAL A 258 -0.15 -11.16 -13.19
CA VAL A 258 0.63 -11.79 -12.13
C VAL A 258 -0.22 -11.89 -10.88
N ILE A 259 -0.50 -13.11 -10.45
CA ILE A 259 -1.56 -13.41 -9.49
C ILE A 259 -0.95 -14.10 -8.28
N PRO A 260 -0.87 -13.41 -7.13
CA PRO A 260 -0.42 -14.02 -5.88
C PRO A 260 -1.57 -14.79 -5.22
N LEU A 261 -1.32 -16.02 -4.79
CA LEU A 261 -2.29 -16.91 -4.14
C LEU A 261 -1.71 -17.52 -2.87
N ILE A 262 -2.53 -17.71 -1.84
CA ILE A 262 -2.16 -18.35 -0.57
C ILE A 262 -3.10 -19.53 -0.29
N GLY A 263 -2.54 -20.65 0.15
CA GLY A 263 -3.29 -21.83 0.54
C GLY A 263 -4.13 -22.41 -0.61
N GLN A 264 -5.45 -22.40 -0.42
CA GLN A 264 -6.45 -22.89 -1.38
C GLN A 264 -7.18 -21.74 -2.10
N ASP A 265 -6.68 -20.51 -1.98
CA ASP A 265 -7.28 -19.38 -2.67
C ASP A 265 -7.25 -19.62 -4.17
N GLU A 266 -8.40 -19.35 -4.79
CA GLU A 266 -8.54 -19.32 -6.24
C GLU A 266 -8.54 -17.86 -6.71
N PRO A 267 -8.12 -17.62 -7.96
CA PRO A 267 -8.13 -16.29 -8.54
C PRO A 267 -9.51 -15.65 -8.53
N MET A 268 -9.57 -14.35 -8.20
CA MET A 268 -10.83 -13.60 -8.19
C MET A 268 -11.49 -13.48 -9.57
N LEU A 269 -10.70 -13.48 -10.64
CA LEU A 269 -11.15 -13.29 -12.02
C LEU A 269 -10.36 -14.20 -12.97
N SER A 270 -10.92 -14.48 -14.15
CA SER A 270 -10.27 -15.25 -15.21
C SER A 270 -9.14 -14.50 -15.96
N TYR A 271 -8.48 -13.54 -15.29
CA TYR A 271 -7.26 -12.88 -15.78
C TYR A 271 -7.44 -12.13 -17.11
N LEU A 272 -8.48 -11.30 -17.20
CA LEU A 272 -8.72 -10.43 -18.34
C LEU A 272 -8.48 -8.98 -17.91
N TYR A 273 -7.41 -8.38 -18.42
CA TYR A 273 -7.00 -7.00 -18.11
C TYR A 273 -8.16 -5.99 -18.16
N ASP A 274 -9.01 -6.06 -19.19
CA ASP A 274 -10.11 -5.09 -19.35
C ASP A 274 -11.23 -5.30 -18.32
N ASP A 275 -11.55 -6.55 -17.98
CA ASP A 275 -12.55 -6.87 -16.96
C ASP A 275 -12.07 -6.45 -15.56
N ALA A 276 -10.81 -6.75 -15.23
CA ALA A 276 -10.18 -6.35 -13.98
C ALA A 276 -10.11 -4.82 -13.85
N LEU A 277 -9.79 -4.11 -14.94
CA LEU A 277 -9.79 -2.65 -14.96
C LEU A 277 -11.20 -2.09 -14.77
N GLN A 278 -12.21 -2.68 -15.42
CA GLN A 278 -13.60 -2.26 -15.29
C GLN A 278 -14.11 -2.47 -13.85
N ALA A 279 -13.76 -3.59 -13.22
CA ALA A 279 -14.09 -3.91 -11.84
C ALA A 279 -13.43 -2.94 -10.85
N LEU A 280 -12.13 -2.65 -11.02
CA LEU A 280 -11.42 -1.65 -10.23
C LEU A 280 -12.04 -0.25 -10.40
N GLN A 281 -12.33 0.17 -11.62
CA GLN A 281 -13.01 1.45 -11.87
C GLN A 281 -14.39 1.50 -11.23
N ALA A 282 -15.13 0.38 -11.23
CA ALA A 282 -16.42 0.28 -10.57
C ALA A 282 -16.30 0.40 -9.04
N SER A 283 -15.26 -0.20 -8.43
CA SER A 283 -15.01 -0.08 -6.99
C SER A 283 -14.70 1.37 -6.58
N TYR A 284 -13.87 2.07 -7.37
CA TYR A 284 -13.57 3.49 -7.13
C TYR A 284 -14.77 4.41 -7.39
N ARG A 285 -15.61 4.12 -8.39
CA ARG A 285 -16.88 4.85 -8.59
C ARG A 285 -17.81 4.68 -7.39
N ARG A 286 -18.00 3.46 -6.90
CA ARG A 286 -18.82 3.17 -5.71
C ARG A 286 -18.31 3.92 -4.48
N TRP A 287 -16.99 3.88 -4.24
CA TRP A 287 -16.36 4.67 -3.18
C TRP A 287 -16.71 6.16 -3.28
N HIS A 288 -16.57 6.75 -4.47
CA HIS A 288 -16.87 8.17 -4.70
C HIS A 288 -18.37 8.52 -4.60
N GLU A 289 -19.25 7.56 -4.83
CA GLU A 289 -20.71 7.71 -4.65
C GLU A 289 -21.12 7.63 -3.19
N GLN A 290 -20.43 6.83 -2.38
CA GLN A 290 -20.67 6.65 -0.94
C GLN A 290 -19.96 7.69 -0.06
N THR A 291 -19.11 8.54 -0.65
CA THR A 291 -18.31 9.54 0.06
C THR A 291 -18.88 10.94 -0.12
N THR A 292 -18.77 11.78 0.93
CA THR A 292 -19.17 13.19 0.88
C THR A 292 -18.48 13.94 -0.26
N ARG A 293 -19.28 14.61 -1.09
CA ARG A 293 -18.80 15.41 -2.22
C ARG A 293 -18.64 16.87 -1.80
N ILE A 294 -17.39 17.32 -1.73
CA ILE A 294 -17.04 18.72 -1.46
C ILE A 294 -16.69 19.37 -2.81
N ARG A 295 -17.25 20.55 -3.09
CA ARG A 295 -16.95 21.31 -4.31
C ARG A 295 -16.60 22.75 -3.99
N THR A 296 -15.60 23.28 -4.69
CA THR A 296 -15.22 24.69 -4.61
C THR A 296 -14.92 25.26 -6.00
N ASP A 297 -15.00 26.57 -6.16
CA ASP A 297 -14.62 27.28 -7.40
C ASP A 297 -13.09 27.41 -7.57
N ASN A 298 -12.31 27.08 -6.53
CA ASN A 298 -10.87 27.02 -6.58
C ASN A 298 -10.39 25.62 -7.04
N ALA A 299 -9.91 25.53 -8.28
CA ALA A 299 -9.47 24.26 -8.87
C ALA A 299 -8.34 23.57 -8.10
N PHE A 300 -7.46 24.32 -7.43
CA PHE A 300 -6.38 23.73 -6.61
C PHE A 300 -6.95 23.09 -5.35
N LEU A 301 -7.86 23.76 -4.64
CA LEU A 301 -8.50 23.19 -3.47
C LEU A 301 -9.40 22.00 -3.83
N ASP A 302 -10.21 22.14 -4.88
CA ASP A 302 -11.16 21.12 -5.34
C ASP A 302 -10.46 19.85 -5.86
N ARG A 303 -9.72 19.99 -6.96
CA ARG A 303 -9.09 18.84 -7.65
C ARG A 303 -7.70 18.53 -7.12
N GLY A 304 -6.94 19.55 -6.76
CA GLY A 304 -5.54 19.39 -6.34
C GLY A 304 -5.36 18.87 -4.91
N LEU A 305 -6.26 19.22 -3.99
CA LEU A 305 -6.19 18.82 -2.59
C LEU A 305 -7.32 17.86 -2.20
N LEU A 306 -8.58 18.29 -2.24
CA LEU A 306 -9.70 17.51 -1.69
C LEU A 306 -9.90 16.19 -2.43
N ARG A 307 -10.06 16.23 -3.76
CA ARG A 307 -10.21 14.99 -4.57
C ARG A 307 -8.99 14.09 -4.43
N ARG A 308 -7.78 14.67 -4.41
CA ARG A 308 -6.53 13.93 -4.26
C ARG A 308 -6.48 13.19 -2.91
N SER A 309 -6.75 13.88 -1.81
CA SER A 309 -6.78 13.29 -0.46
C SER A 309 -7.80 12.16 -0.34
N GLN A 310 -8.98 12.30 -0.96
CA GLN A 310 -9.99 11.23 -0.98
C GLN A 310 -9.48 9.96 -1.68
N MET A 311 -8.73 10.13 -2.76
CA MET A 311 -8.18 9.02 -3.54
C MET A 311 -6.97 8.38 -2.84
N ASP A 312 -6.13 9.20 -2.21
CA ASP A 312 -4.99 8.73 -1.41
C ASP A 312 -5.47 7.93 -0.19
N LEU A 313 -6.53 8.40 0.48
CA LEU A 313 -7.18 7.63 1.54
C LEU A 313 -7.70 6.29 1.01
N ARG A 314 -8.40 6.27 -0.13
CA ARG A 314 -8.97 5.04 -0.71
C ARG A 314 -7.92 3.96 -1.01
N ILE A 315 -6.71 4.34 -1.43
CA ILE A 315 -5.61 3.38 -1.64
C ILE A 315 -5.21 2.69 -0.32
N LEU A 316 -5.25 3.43 0.79
CA LEU A 316 -4.89 2.92 2.11
C LEU A 316 -5.98 2.08 2.76
N LEU A 317 -7.21 2.10 2.24
CA LEU A 317 -8.29 1.26 2.75
C LEU A 317 -8.12 -0.21 2.29
N GLU A 318 -8.62 -1.10 3.13
CA GLU A 318 -8.82 -2.51 2.85
C GLU A 318 -10.25 -2.89 3.25
N GLU A 319 -10.87 -3.78 2.48
CA GLU A 319 -12.19 -4.32 2.78
C GLU A 319 -12.06 -5.64 3.53
N PHE A 320 -12.54 -5.65 4.78
CA PHE A 320 -12.69 -6.85 5.61
C PHE A 320 -14.16 -7.23 5.73
N ASP A 321 -14.47 -8.42 6.25
CA ASP A 321 -15.84 -8.83 6.57
C ASP A 321 -16.53 -7.87 7.56
N SER A 322 -15.74 -7.19 8.40
CA SER A 322 -16.21 -6.14 9.33
C SER A 322 -16.53 -4.80 8.64
N GLY A 323 -16.08 -4.60 7.40
CA GLY A 323 -16.19 -3.35 6.64
C GLY A 323 -14.83 -2.74 6.27
N LEU A 324 -14.83 -1.46 5.92
CA LEU A 324 -13.62 -0.73 5.52
C LEU A 324 -12.69 -0.50 6.71
N PHE A 325 -11.42 -0.83 6.54
CA PHE A 325 -10.38 -0.60 7.53
C PHE A 325 -9.21 0.18 6.91
N PRO A 326 -8.78 1.31 7.50
CA PRO A 326 -7.62 2.05 7.03
C PRO A 326 -6.31 1.42 7.53
N MET A 327 -5.40 1.16 6.59
CA MET A 327 -4.06 0.61 6.89
C MET A 327 -3.10 1.75 7.29
N ALA A 328 -2.13 1.46 8.17
CA ALA A 328 -1.26 2.50 8.73
C ALA A 328 -0.40 3.24 7.71
N GLY A 329 0.07 2.55 6.66
CA GLY A 329 0.75 3.23 5.56
C GLY A 329 1.47 2.31 4.60
N ILE A 330 1.88 2.83 3.45
CA ILE A 330 2.60 2.06 2.43
C ILE A 330 4.07 2.51 2.34
N PRO A 331 5.02 1.62 2.02
CA PRO A 331 4.81 0.19 1.77
C PRO A 331 4.89 -0.72 3.01
N TRP A 332 5.66 -0.34 4.03
CA TRP A 332 6.07 -1.26 5.12
C TRP A 332 5.05 -1.45 6.25
N PHE A 333 4.11 -0.53 6.34
CA PHE A 333 3.07 -0.51 7.39
C PHE A 333 1.70 -0.81 6.82
N SER A 334 1.65 -1.54 5.68
CA SER A 334 0.40 -1.90 5.01
C SER A 334 -0.25 -3.07 5.74
N ALA A 335 -0.52 -2.86 7.02
CA ALA A 335 -1.08 -3.79 7.99
C ALA A 335 -2.11 -3.07 8.87
N PRO A 336 -3.01 -3.79 9.55
CA PRO A 336 -3.95 -3.19 10.48
C PRO A 336 -3.23 -2.69 11.72
N PHE A 337 -3.40 -1.40 12.04
CA PHE A 337 -2.95 -0.80 13.29
C PHE A 337 -4.12 -0.10 13.99
N GLY A 338 -4.34 -0.40 15.27
CA GLY A 338 -5.50 0.09 16.02
C GLY A 338 -5.53 1.62 16.09
N ARG A 339 -4.49 2.22 16.67
CA ARG A 339 -4.34 3.68 16.82
C ARG A 339 -4.53 4.43 15.51
N ASP A 340 -3.74 4.08 14.49
CA ASP A 340 -3.71 4.76 13.20
C ASP A 340 -5.09 4.70 12.53
N ALA A 341 -5.77 3.56 12.65
CA ALA A 341 -7.11 3.39 12.11
C ALA A 341 -8.16 4.18 12.87
N LEU A 342 -8.08 4.23 14.20
CA LEU A 342 -9.00 5.00 15.04
C LEU A 342 -8.87 6.51 14.80
N ILE A 343 -7.63 7.03 14.74
CA ILE A 343 -7.39 8.45 14.43
C ILE A 343 -7.89 8.79 13.04
N THR A 344 -7.59 7.94 12.04
CA THR A 344 -8.06 8.14 10.67
C THR A 344 -9.58 8.12 10.61
N SER A 345 -10.23 7.19 11.30
CA SER A 345 -11.69 7.07 11.38
C SER A 345 -12.34 8.33 11.94
N ILE A 346 -11.87 8.83 13.09
CA ILE A 346 -12.37 10.07 13.71
C ILE A 346 -12.23 11.24 12.74
N GLN A 347 -11.05 11.41 12.12
CA GLN A 347 -10.77 12.51 11.20
C GLN A 347 -11.55 12.43 9.88
N THR A 348 -12.11 11.27 9.55
CA THR A 348 -12.80 11.02 8.28
C THR A 348 -14.30 10.78 8.41
N LEU A 349 -14.89 10.94 9.62
CA LEU A 349 -16.34 10.83 9.83
C LEU A 349 -17.16 11.70 8.87
N MET A 350 -16.74 12.96 8.68
CA MET A 350 -17.40 13.88 7.74
C MET A 350 -17.29 13.46 6.28
N LEU A 351 -16.26 12.66 5.96
CA LEU A 351 -15.96 12.23 4.62
C LEU A 351 -16.70 10.94 4.29
N ASN A 352 -16.49 9.89 5.07
CA ASN A 352 -17.17 8.61 4.92
C ASN A 352 -17.22 7.86 6.28
N PRO A 353 -18.38 7.81 6.95
CA PRO A 353 -18.52 7.18 8.25
C PRO A 353 -18.34 5.65 8.22
N GLU A 354 -18.43 5.01 7.05
CA GLU A 354 -18.23 3.55 6.93
C GLU A 354 -16.81 3.11 7.31
N ILE A 355 -15.82 4.01 7.23
CA ILE A 355 -14.46 3.75 7.74
C ILE A 355 -14.50 3.54 9.25
N ALA A 356 -15.20 4.40 9.99
CA ALA A 356 -15.30 4.29 11.45
C ALA A 356 -16.09 3.04 11.87
N ARG A 357 -17.17 2.71 11.15
CA ARG A 357 -17.94 1.48 11.39
C ARG A 357 -17.08 0.23 11.21
N GLY A 358 -16.38 0.14 10.07
CA GLY A 358 -15.52 -1.00 9.76
C GLY A 358 -14.36 -1.13 10.75
N THR A 359 -13.75 0.00 11.13
CA THR A 359 -12.68 0.05 12.13
C THR A 359 -13.16 -0.43 13.50
N LEU A 360 -14.28 0.10 14.01
CA LEU A 360 -14.82 -0.29 15.31
C LEU A 360 -15.19 -1.78 15.34
N ARG A 361 -15.84 -2.29 14.30
CA ARG A 361 -16.17 -3.72 14.19
C ARG A 361 -14.93 -4.60 14.14
N TYR A 362 -13.95 -4.24 13.31
CA TYR A 362 -12.70 -5.00 13.19
C TYR A 362 -11.98 -5.12 14.53
N LEU A 363 -11.85 -4.00 15.26
CA LEU A 363 -11.15 -3.98 16.55
C LEU A 363 -11.95 -4.68 17.66
N ALA A 364 -13.29 -4.58 17.63
CA ALA A 364 -14.16 -5.27 18.58
C ALA A 364 -14.14 -6.81 18.45
N GLN A 365 -13.75 -7.34 17.30
CA GLN A 365 -13.59 -8.78 17.06
C GLN A 365 -12.28 -9.35 17.63
N GLN A 366 -11.33 -8.49 17.99
CA GLN A 366 -9.98 -8.89 18.42
C GLN A 366 -9.51 -8.15 19.69
N PRO A 367 -10.31 -8.10 20.78
CA PRO A 367 -9.83 -7.57 22.04
C PRO A 367 -8.87 -8.56 22.71
N GLY A 368 -8.00 -8.04 23.58
CA GLY A 368 -7.23 -8.90 24.47
C GLY A 368 -8.15 -9.68 25.40
N HIS A 369 -7.83 -10.94 25.64
CA HIS A 369 -8.64 -11.86 26.45
C HIS A 369 -7.88 -12.43 27.64
N ARG A 370 -6.55 -12.41 27.60
CA ARG A 370 -5.69 -12.99 28.63
C ARG A 370 -4.58 -12.02 29.03
N LEU A 371 -3.87 -12.36 30.09
CA LEU A 371 -2.60 -11.72 30.43
C LEU A 371 -1.48 -12.45 29.70
N ASP A 372 -0.92 -11.82 28.67
CA ASP A 372 0.24 -12.34 27.93
C ASP A 372 1.30 -11.23 27.80
N PRO A 373 2.36 -11.25 28.62
CA PRO A 373 3.42 -10.25 28.56
C PRO A 373 4.14 -10.20 27.21
N ALA A 374 4.28 -11.32 26.50
CA ALA A 374 5.00 -11.38 25.22
C ALA A 374 4.24 -10.66 24.10
N ARG A 375 2.91 -10.60 24.21
CA ARG A 375 2.03 -9.87 23.28
C ARG A 375 1.56 -8.53 23.82
N GLU A 376 1.94 -8.22 25.05
CA GLU A 376 1.39 -7.12 25.86
C GLU A 376 -0.14 -7.13 25.93
N GLU A 377 -0.72 -8.34 25.85
CA GLU A 377 -2.15 -8.58 25.87
C GLU A 377 -2.68 -8.49 27.29
N GLU A 378 -3.80 -7.78 27.43
CA GLU A 378 -4.57 -7.69 28.67
C GLU A 378 -6.06 -7.77 28.34
N PRO A 379 -6.91 -8.32 29.23
CA PRO A 379 -8.35 -8.37 29.01
C PRO A 379 -8.94 -6.99 28.69
N GLY A 380 -9.60 -6.87 27.54
CA GLY A 380 -10.25 -5.63 27.06
C GLY A 380 -9.35 -4.65 26.31
N LYS A 381 -8.04 -4.92 26.22
CA LYS A 381 -7.10 -4.07 25.47
C LYS A 381 -7.34 -4.19 23.97
N ILE A 382 -7.28 -3.07 23.24
CA ILE A 382 -7.40 -3.04 21.78
C ILE A 382 -6.02 -3.21 21.14
N LEU A 383 -5.96 -4.00 20.06
CA LEU A 383 -4.70 -4.32 19.38
C LEU A 383 -3.95 -3.07 18.91
N HIS A 384 -2.62 -3.17 18.95
CA HIS A 384 -1.71 -2.22 18.31
C HIS A 384 -1.55 -2.56 16.84
N GLU A 385 -1.25 -3.83 16.51
CA GLU A 385 -0.85 -4.26 15.17
C GLU A 385 -1.19 -5.74 14.91
N VAL A 386 -1.56 -6.06 13.66
CA VAL A 386 -1.71 -7.43 13.15
C VAL A 386 -0.86 -7.64 11.90
N ARG A 387 -0.13 -8.75 11.83
CA ARG A 387 0.66 -9.20 10.66
C ARG A 387 0.21 -10.58 10.20
N TYR A 388 0.39 -10.84 8.93
CA TYR A 388 -0.11 -12.05 8.26
C TYR A 388 0.99 -12.87 7.57
N GLY A 389 2.22 -12.39 7.64
CA GLY A 389 3.39 -13.04 7.06
C GLY A 389 3.74 -14.37 7.73
N GLU A 390 4.64 -15.11 7.10
CA GLU A 390 5.10 -16.42 7.59
C GLU A 390 5.69 -16.32 9.00
N LEU A 391 6.45 -15.26 9.29
CA LEU A 391 7.03 -15.06 10.63
C LEU A 391 5.97 -14.84 11.71
N ALA A 392 4.87 -14.17 11.34
CA ALA A 392 3.74 -13.91 12.22
C ALA A 392 2.99 -15.23 12.51
N ASN A 393 2.73 -16.03 11.48
CA ASN A 393 2.06 -17.33 11.59
C ASN A 393 2.86 -18.33 12.42
N LEU A 394 4.19 -18.31 12.31
CA LEU A 394 5.11 -19.11 13.12
C LEU A 394 5.29 -18.57 14.56
N LYS A 395 4.63 -17.46 14.92
CA LYS A 395 4.72 -16.79 16.23
C LYS A 395 6.13 -16.37 16.62
N GLN A 396 6.99 -16.10 15.64
CA GLN A 396 8.35 -15.61 15.87
C GLN A 396 8.41 -14.10 16.06
N ILE A 397 7.36 -13.41 15.60
CA ILE A 397 7.06 -12.04 15.93
C ILE A 397 5.70 -11.99 16.66
N PRO A 398 5.49 -11.05 17.59
CA PRO A 398 4.31 -11.07 18.47
C PRO A 398 3.02 -10.61 17.77
N HIS A 399 3.11 -10.12 16.54
CA HIS A 399 2.06 -9.41 15.80
C HIS A 399 0.88 -10.29 15.30
N THR A 400 0.35 -11.22 16.12
CA THR A 400 -0.80 -12.08 15.76
C THR A 400 -1.87 -12.27 16.84
N PRO A 401 -2.60 -11.23 17.28
CA PRO A 401 -2.29 -9.79 17.25
C PRO A 401 -1.31 -9.37 18.37
N TYR A 402 -0.70 -8.19 18.22
CA TYR A 402 0.13 -7.54 19.26
C TYR A 402 -0.59 -6.33 19.87
N TYR A 403 -0.46 -6.12 21.18
CA TYR A 403 -1.23 -5.14 21.95
C TYR A 403 -0.37 -4.06 22.63
N GLY A 404 0.85 -3.83 22.13
CA GLY A 404 1.76 -2.80 22.66
C GLY A 404 1.39 -1.37 22.31
N SER A 405 0.17 -0.96 22.60
CA SER A 405 -0.32 0.42 22.47
C SER A 405 -1.09 0.80 23.71
N VAL A 406 -0.72 1.94 24.29
CA VAL A 406 -1.41 2.50 25.47
C VAL A 406 -2.66 3.28 25.07
N ASP A 407 -2.65 3.84 23.86
CA ASP A 407 -3.63 4.81 23.36
C ASP A 407 -4.75 4.18 22.52
N SER A 408 -4.57 2.98 21.95
CA SER A 408 -5.61 2.34 21.11
C SER A 408 -6.90 2.05 21.87
N THR A 409 -6.83 1.59 23.13
CA THR A 409 -8.03 1.26 23.92
C THR A 409 -8.84 2.52 24.29
N PRO A 410 -8.25 3.61 24.83
CA PRO A 410 -8.98 4.86 25.00
C PRO A 410 -9.48 5.47 23.69
N LEU A 411 -8.68 5.42 22.61
CA LEU A 411 -9.10 5.93 21.29
C LEU A 411 -10.28 5.14 20.71
N PHE A 412 -10.41 3.85 21.01
CA PHE A 412 -11.56 3.04 20.61
C PHE A 412 -12.85 3.55 21.23
N LEU A 413 -12.82 3.89 22.52
CA LEU A 413 -13.94 4.51 23.22
C LEU A 413 -14.27 5.89 22.65
N VAL A 414 -13.26 6.73 22.42
CA VAL A 414 -13.45 8.06 21.80
C VAL A 414 -14.07 7.93 20.41
N CYS A 415 -13.55 7.05 19.56
CA CYS A 415 -14.08 6.84 18.22
C CYS A 415 -15.53 6.35 18.25
N ALA A 416 -15.90 5.49 19.20
CA ALA A 416 -17.28 5.05 19.37
C ALA A 416 -18.22 6.21 19.75
N VAL A 417 -17.79 7.08 20.67
CA VAL A 417 -18.56 8.28 21.06
C VAL A 417 -18.70 9.25 19.89
N GLU A 418 -17.60 9.58 19.21
CA GLU A 418 -17.63 10.47 18.03
C GLU A 418 -18.53 9.92 16.92
N MET A 419 -18.51 8.60 16.70
CA MET A 419 -19.40 7.94 15.74
C MET A 419 -20.88 8.03 16.17
N MET A 420 -21.17 7.83 17.47
CA MET A 420 -22.52 7.97 18.00
C MET A 420 -23.04 9.40 17.93
N ASP A 421 -22.22 10.39 18.23
CA ASP A 421 -22.59 11.80 18.09
C ASP A 421 -22.83 12.17 16.62
N TRP A 422 -22.08 11.56 15.69
CA TRP A 422 -22.19 11.83 14.26
C TRP A 422 -23.38 11.13 13.58
N LEU A 423 -23.62 9.85 13.87
CA LEU A 423 -24.60 9.00 13.18
C LEU A 423 -25.84 8.66 14.02
N ASN A 424 -25.71 8.69 15.35
CA ASN A 424 -26.69 8.18 16.29
C ASN A 424 -27.15 6.74 15.96
N ASP A 425 -26.21 5.87 15.57
CA ASP A 425 -26.51 4.48 15.20
C ASP A 425 -26.59 3.58 16.44
N GLN A 426 -27.81 3.43 16.94
CA GLN A 426 -28.10 2.64 18.14
C GLN A 426 -27.85 1.15 17.93
N ASP A 427 -28.05 0.62 16.73
CA ASP A 427 -27.84 -0.81 16.45
C ASP A 427 -26.34 -1.15 16.51
N LEU A 428 -25.49 -0.30 15.91
CA LEU A 428 -24.04 -0.44 16.02
C LEU A 428 -23.55 -0.24 17.46
N PHE A 429 -24.15 0.67 18.23
CA PHE A 429 -23.81 0.81 19.65
C PHE A 429 -24.10 -0.48 20.43
N VAL A 430 -25.29 -1.07 20.26
CA VAL A 430 -25.67 -2.32 20.92
C VAL A 430 -24.75 -3.46 20.49
N GLU A 431 -24.40 -3.52 19.20
CA GLU A 431 -23.42 -4.47 18.66
C GLU A 431 -22.06 -4.36 19.36
N LEU A 432 -21.55 -3.14 19.55
CA LEU A 432 -20.23 -2.87 20.12
C LEU A 432 -20.20 -2.86 21.66
N LEU A 433 -21.36 -2.80 22.33
CA LEU A 433 -21.46 -2.61 23.78
C LEU A 433 -20.58 -3.57 24.60
N PRO A 434 -20.50 -4.88 24.29
CA PRO A 434 -19.62 -5.79 25.03
C PRO A 434 -18.13 -5.39 24.93
N ALA A 435 -17.67 -4.98 23.75
CA ALA A 435 -16.29 -4.54 23.54
C ALA A 435 -16.02 -3.20 24.24
N LEU A 436 -16.98 -2.28 24.22
CA LEU A 436 -16.88 -0.98 24.91
C LEU A 436 -16.75 -1.15 26.43
N LEU A 437 -17.55 -2.03 27.04
CA LEU A 437 -17.46 -2.32 28.48
C LEU A 437 -16.14 -2.98 28.87
N ASN A 438 -15.62 -3.87 28.02
CA ASN A 438 -14.30 -4.48 28.23
C ASN A 438 -13.18 -3.45 28.13
N ALA A 439 -13.25 -2.53 27.16
CA ALA A 439 -12.27 -1.44 27.01
C ALA A 439 -12.29 -0.48 28.21
N LEU A 440 -13.48 -0.12 28.73
CA LEU A 440 -13.61 0.65 29.98
C LEU A 440 -13.00 -0.10 31.17
N THR A 441 -13.32 -1.38 31.31
CA THR A 441 -12.75 -2.23 32.36
C THR A 441 -11.22 -2.29 32.26
N TRP A 442 -10.68 -2.30 31.04
CA TRP A 442 -9.24 -2.25 30.83
C TRP A 442 -8.64 -0.94 31.34
N VAL A 443 -9.24 0.21 31.00
CA VAL A 443 -8.78 1.53 31.47
C VAL A 443 -8.72 1.57 33.01
N ASP A 444 -9.79 1.14 33.67
CA ASP A 444 -9.90 1.22 35.14
C ASP A 444 -8.99 0.22 35.89
N ARG A 445 -8.71 -0.95 35.31
CA ARG A 445 -8.06 -2.06 36.02
C ARG A 445 -6.62 -2.32 35.60
N TYR A 446 -6.34 -2.23 34.31
CA TYR A 446 -5.07 -2.62 33.70
C TYR A 446 -4.29 -1.40 33.19
N GLY A 447 -5.00 -0.36 32.79
CA GLY A 447 -4.42 0.91 32.36
C GLY A 447 -3.81 1.70 33.51
N ASP A 448 -4.48 1.74 34.67
CA ASP A 448 -4.03 2.41 35.90
C ASP A 448 -3.46 1.36 36.88
N ALA A 449 -2.18 1.04 36.70
CA ALA A 449 -1.54 -0.09 37.39
C ALA A 449 -1.15 0.25 38.84
N ASP A 450 -0.84 1.51 39.11
CA ASP A 450 -0.51 2.00 40.45
C ASP A 450 -1.69 2.64 41.21
N HIS A 451 -2.86 2.76 40.56
CA HIS A 451 -4.09 3.32 41.10
C HIS A 451 -4.02 4.82 41.42
N ASP A 452 -3.21 5.58 40.68
CA ASP A 452 -3.09 7.04 40.81
C ASP A 452 -4.06 7.82 39.89
N GLY A 453 -4.80 7.11 39.04
CA GLY A 453 -5.78 7.67 38.11
C GLY A 453 -5.22 8.01 36.72
N PHE A 454 -3.96 7.69 36.43
CA PHE A 454 -3.35 7.85 35.12
C PHE A 454 -3.17 6.50 34.41
N VAL A 455 -3.40 6.50 33.09
CA VAL A 455 -3.10 5.31 32.27
C VAL A 455 -1.60 5.27 31.99
N GLU A 456 -0.98 4.15 32.32
CA GLU A 456 0.45 3.92 32.27
C GLU A 456 0.85 2.87 31.21
N TYR A 457 2.12 2.86 30.82
CA TYR A 457 2.70 1.79 30.01
C TYR A 457 4.15 1.54 30.36
N ALA A 458 4.58 0.30 30.14
CA ALA A 458 5.97 -0.14 30.23
C ALA A 458 6.18 -1.33 29.31
N GLU A 459 7.40 -1.50 28.78
CA GLU A 459 7.79 -2.71 28.07
C GLU A 459 7.69 -3.90 29.05
N ARG A 460 6.79 -4.84 28.78
CA ARG A 460 6.53 -5.97 29.71
C ARG A 460 7.29 -7.25 29.36
N ALA A 461 7.82 -7.35 28.15
CA ALA A 461 8.64 -8.48 27.70
C ALA A 461 9.77 -7.97 26.79
N SER A 462 10.91 -8.66 26.79
CA SER A 462 12.04 -8.24 25.96
C SER A 462 11.67 -8.25 24.48
N GLY A 463 11.85 -7.12 23.80
CA GLY A 463 11.52 -6.97 22.38
C GLY A 463 10.10 -6.43 22.15
N GLY A 464 9.38 -6.08 23.21
CA GLY A 464 8.19 -5.24 23.12
C GLY A 464 8.53 -3.81 22.73
N VAL A 465 7.51 -3.04 22.34
CA VAL A 465 7.68 -1.63 22.01
C VAL A 465 7.89 -0.83 23.28
N ARG A 466 9.07 -0.22 23.41
CA ARG A 466 9.43 0.59 24.58
C ARG A 466 8.52 1.81 24.75
N ASN A 467 8.13 2.45 23.66
CA ASN A 467 7.26 3.61 23.65
C ASN A 467 5.92 3.24 23.01
N GLN A 468 4.90 3.04 23.83
CA GLN A 468 3.57 2.58 23.38
C GLN A 468 2.63 3.75 23.01
N GLY A 469 3.12 5.00 23.04
CA GLY A 469 2.38 6.22 22.68
C GLY A 469 2.78 6.78 21.30
N TRP A 470 2.47 8.06 21.01
CA TRP A 470 2.52 8.71 19.66
C TRP A 470 3.90 8.71 18.94
N LYS A 471 4.93 8.04 19.45
CA LYS A 471 6.08 7.65 18.62
C LYS A 471 6.58 6.29 19.08
N ASP A 472 6.54 5.29 18.22
CA ASP A 472 7.08 3.95 18.50
C ASP A 472 8.64 3.93 18.48
N SER A 473 9.28 5.08 18.71
CA SER A 473 10.73 5.33 18.61
C SER A 473 11.39 5.56 19.95
#